data_AF-G8TD61-F1
#
_entry.id   AF-G8TD61-F1
#
_cell.length_a   1.000
_cell.length_b   1.000
_cell.length_c   1.000
_cell.angle_alpha   90.00
_cell.angle_beta   90.00
_cell.angle_gamma   90.00
#
_symmetry.space_group_name_H-M   'P 1'
#
loop_
_entity.id
_entity.type
_entity.pdbx_description
1 polymer ?
#
loop_
_entity_poly.entity_id
_entity_poly.type
_entity_poly.pdbx_seq_one_letter_code
_entity_poly.pdbx_strand_id
1 'polypeptide(L)'
;MRLSIYGERLITDVQNQFASVYPYLKIEFFKNVDFSRNIYPRQKQVAHALQLKDAYTSKKGEGDLLIEDVMTVSDLESTFRDRFGLAAQVFRRSGNIWLETTITNGWTLKQQNDHGREITISLRPDSRNEIM
;
A
#
# COMPACT_ATOMS: atom_id res chain seq x y z
N MET A 1 -6.86 -7.12 -9.70
CA MET A 1 -5.82 -6.70 -10.68
C MET A 1 -4.63 -7.65 -10.66
N ARG A 2 -3.80 -7.69 -11.71
CA ARG A 2 -2.54 -8.44 -11.72
C ARG A 2 -1.34 -7.49 -11.69
N LEU A 3 -0.41 -7.74 -10.77
CA LEU A 3 0.77 -6.90 -10.52
C LEU A 3 2.04 -7.72 -10.71
N SER A 4 2.86 -7.37 -11.70
CA SER A 4 4.13 -8.06 -11.95
C SER A 4 5.25 -7.51 -11.07
N ILE A 5 5.92 -8.38 -10.32
CA ILE A 5 6.97 -8.04 -9.37
C ILE A 5 8.29 -8.59 -9.90
N TYR A 6 9.26 -7.71 -10.19
CA TYR A 6 10.63 -8.08 -10.59
C TYR A 6 11.59 -6.93 -10.27
N GLY A 7 12.87 -7.24 -10.12
CA GLY A 7 13.86 -6.33 -9.53
C GLY A 7 13.98 -4.96 -10.20
N GLU A 8 13.95 -4.91 -11.53
CA GLU A 8 14.14 -3.70 -12.34
C GLU A 8 12.91 -2.80 -12.43
N ARG A 9 11.75 -3.29 -11.98
CA ARG A 9 10.52 -2.50 -12.01
C ARG A 9 10.65 -1.31 -11.06
N LEU A 10 10.28 -0.11 -11.52
CA LEU A 10 10.29 1.06 -10.66
C LEU A 10 9.24 0.95 -9.56
N ILE A 11 9.58 1.43 -8.37
CA ILE A 11 8.66 1.49 -7.25
C ILE A 11 7.43 2.33 -7.61
N THR A 12 7.62 3.48 -8.26
CA THR A 12 6.50 4.33 -8.68
C THR A 12 5.53 3.62 -9.64
N ASP A 13 6.01 2.73 -10.52
CA ASP A 13 5.14 1.99 -11.44
C ASP A 13 4.25 0.99 -10.71
N VAL A 14 4.78 0.36 -9.66
CA VAL A 14 4.02 -0.54 -8.78
C VAL A 14 2.95 0.25 -8.02
N GLN A 15 3.35 1.39 -7.46
CA GLN A 15 2.48 2.27 -6.68
C GLN A 15 1.35 2.84 -7.53
N ASN A 16 1.65 3.33 -8.73
CA ASN A 16 0.68 3.91 -9.65
C ASN A 16 -0.30 2.85 -10.15
N GLN A 17 0.16 1.63 -10.47
CA GLN A 17 -0.73 0.56 -10.87
C GLN A 17 -1.65 0.12 -9.73
N PHE A 18 -1.15 0.07 -8.49
CA PHE A 18 -2.00 -0.20 -7.32
C PHE A 18 -3.03 0.92 -7.09
N ALA A 19 -2.60 2.17 -7.14
CA ALA A 19 -3.46 3.33 -6.91
C ALA A 19 -4.50 3.55 -8.03
N SER A 20 -4.26 3.05 -9.26
CA SER A 20 -5.26 3.14 -10.33
C SER A 20 -6.50 2.28 -10.07
N VAL A 21 -6.36 1.24 -9.24
CA VAL A 21 -7.45 0.35 -8.82
C VAL A 21 -7.98 0.74 -7.43
N TYR A 22 -7.10 1.19 -6.54
CA TYR A 22 -7.44 1.65 -5.19
C TYR A 22 -7.02 3.11 -4.96
N PRO A 23 -7.74 4.12 -5.49
CA PRO A 23 -7.31 5.53 -5.49
C PRO A 23 -7.20 6.19 -4.11
N TYR A 24 -7.78 5.56 -3.08
CA TYR A 24 -7.74 6.03 -1.70
C TYR A 24 -6.77 5.21 -0.84
N LEU A 25 -6.03 4.28 -1.45
CA LEU A 25 -4.93 3.55 -0.84
C LEU A 25 -3.63 3.87 -1.55
N LYS A 26 -2.53 3.73 -0.83
CA LYS A 26 -1.20 3.69 -1.41
C LYS A 26 -0.37 2.61 -0.74
N ILE A 27 0.65 2.16 -1.43
CA ILE A 27 1.63 1.18 -0.93
C ILE A 27 3.01 1.83 -0.87
N GLU A 28 3.76 1.61 0.20
CA GLU A 28 5.13 2.09 0.35
C GLU A 28 6.05 0.90 0.62
N PHE A 29 7.29 0.99 0.17
CA PHE A 29 8.30 -0.05 0.32
C PHE A 29 9.44 0.40 1.22
N PHE A 30 10.03 -0.53 1.97
CA PHE A 30 11.06 -0.24 2.97
C PHE A 30 12.26 -1.17 2.82
N LYS A 31 13.46 -0.65 3.13
CA LYS A 31 14.72 -1.40 3.09
C LYS A 31 15.28 -1.64 4.49
N ASN A 32 16.07 -2.70 4.66
CA ASN A 32 16.77 -3.01 5.92
C ASN A 32 15.84 -3.05 7.14
N VAL A 33 14.66 -3.67 6.95
CA VAL A 33 13.68 -3.85 8.01
C VAL A 33 13.77 -5.26 8.58
N ASP A 34 13.58 -5.36 9.89
CA ASP A 34 13.48 -6.64 10.58
C ASP A 34 12.01 -7.05 10.62
N PHE A 35 11.65 -8.03 9.79
CA PHE A 35 10.29 -8.54 9.73
C PHE A 35 9.79 -9.12 11.05
N SER A 36 10.69 -9.56 11.95
CA SER A 36 10.28 -10.07 13.27
C SER A 36 9.65 -8.98 14.15
N ARG A 37 9.95 -7.71 13.85
CA ARG A 37 9.44 -6.56 14.60
C ARG A 37 8.20 -5.93 13.96
N ASN A 38 7.95 -6.16 12.67
CA ASN A 38 6.88 -5.49 11.90
C ASN A 38 6.87 -3.95 12.10
N ILE A 39 8.05 -3.35 12.25
CA ILE A 39 8.21 -1.90 12.33
C ILE A 39 8.85 -1.43 11.04
N TYR A 40 8.20 -0.46 10.37
CA TYR A 40 8.66 0.12 9.12
C TYR A 40 8.96 1.63 9.32
N PRO A 41 10.16 1.99 9.81
CA PRO A 41 10.48 3.38 10.08
C PRO A 41 10.46 4.19 8.79
N ARG A 42 9.88 5.39 8.83
CA ARG A 42 9.83 6.29 7.66
C ARG A 42 11.22 6.56 7.06
N GLN A 43 12.27 6.58 7.87
CA GLN A 43 13.67 6.76 7.42
C GLN A 43 14.19 5.60 6.57
N LYS A 44 13.52 4.44 6.62
CA LYS A 44 13.83 3.25 5.83
C LYS A 44 12.96 3.12 4.58
N GLN A 45 12.02 4.04 4.36
CA GLN A 45 11.23 4.08 3.13
C GLN A 45 12.15 4.25 1.92
N VAL A 46 11.92 3.45 0.89
CA VAL A 46 12.68 3.50 -0.35
C VAL A 46 12.11 4.60 -1.23
N ALA A 47 12.99 5.39 -1.85
CA ALA A 47 12.58 6.48 -2.73
C ALA A 47 11.83 5.93 -3.96
N HIS A 48 10.75 6.60 -4.37
CA HIS A 48 9.85 6.10 -5.43
C HIS A 48 10.50 5.98 -6.81
N ALA A 49 11.57 6.75 -7.06
CA ALA A 49 12.33 6.73 -8.30
C ALA A 49 13.31 5.53 -8.40
N LEU A 50 13.46 4.75 -7.33
CA LEU A 50 14.31 3.56 -7.31
C LEU A 50 13.55 2.33 -7.81
N GLN A 51 14.30 1.25 -8.02
CA GLN A 51 13.77 -0.03 -8.48
C GLN A 51 13.39 -0.92 -7.29
N LEU A 52 12.51 -1.90 -7.48
CA LEU A 52 12.11 -2.83 -6.41
C LEU A 52 13.30 -3.58 -5.81
N LYS A 53 14.35 -3.85 -6.59
CA LYS A 53 15.56 -4.50 -6.08
C LYS A 53 16.27 -3.72 -4.97
N ASP A 54 16.08 -2.41 -4.91
CA ASP A 54 16.63 -1.54 -3.85
C ASP A 54 15.83 -1.66 -2.54
N ALA A 55 14.67 -2.29 -2.57
CA ALA A 55 13.81 -2.61 -1.43
C ALA A 55 13.86 -4.09 -1.03
N TYR A 56 14.55 -4.96 -1.79
CA TYR A 56 14.69 -6.36 -1.41
C TYR A 56 15.41 -6.49 -0.06
N THR A 57 14.99 -7.50 0.68
CA THR A 57 15.65 -7.94 1.90
C THR A 57 16.55 -9.14 1.61
N SER A 58 16.37 -10.27 2.29
CA SER A 58 17.13 -11.50 2.05
C SER A 58 16.63 -12.31 0.86
N LYS A 59 15.33 -12.20 0.54
CA LYS A 59 14.69 -12.90 -0.59
C LYS A 59 14.49 -11.93 -1.77
N LYS A 60 14.74 -12.43 -2.98
CA LYS A 60 14.60 -11.71 -4.25
C LYS A 60 13.57 -12.43 -5.12
N GLY A 61 12.34 -12.51 -4.63
CA GLY A 61 11.29 -13.20 -5.36
C GLY A 61 10.73 -12.33 -6.49
N GLU A 62 10.32 -12.98 -7.57
CA GLU A 62 9.72 -12.34 -8.74
C GLU A 62 8.49 -13.12 -9.20
N GLY A 63 7.67 -12.49 -10.05
CA GLY A 63 6.49 -13.07 -10.67
C GLY A 63 5.24 -12.23 -10.49
N ASP A 64 4.10 -12.80 -10.88
CA ASP A 64 2.82 -12.10 -10.82
C ASP A 64 2.11 -12.29 -9.47
N LEU A 65 1.50 -11.22 -8.99
CA LEU A 65 0.59 -11.21 -7.87
C LEU A 65 -0.83 -10.85 -8.34
N LEU A 66 -1.77 -11.76 -8.13
CA LEU A 66 -3.20 -11.45 -8.24
C LEU A 66 -3.65 -10.75 -6.96
N ILE A 67 -4.16 -9.53 -7.09
CA ILE A 67 -4.71 -8.74 -5.99
C ILE A 67 -6.21 -8.65 -6.21
N GLU A 68 -6.98 -9.04 -5.21
CA GLU A 68 -8.44 -9.07 -5.26
C GLU A 68 -9.03 -8.19 -4.17
N ASP A 69 -10.22 -7.64 -4.42
CA ASP A 69 -10.90 -6.73 -3.50
C ASP A 69 -11.14 -7.31 -2.11
N VAL A 70 -11.30 -8.63 -2.03
CA VAL A 70 -11.54 -9.40 -0.80
C VAL A 70 -10.26 -9.70 -0.02
N MET A 71 -9.08 -9.49 -0.61
CA MET A 71 -7.81 -9.66 0.07
C MET A 71 -7.71 -8.65 1.22
N THR A 72 -7.30 -9.09 2.41
CA THR A 72 -7.02 -8.15 3.50
C THR A 72 -5.71 -7.40 3.26
N VAL A 73 -5.55 -6.26 3.91
CA VAL A 73 -4.26 -5.56 3.89
C VAL A 73 -3.15 -6.46 4.43
N SER A 74 -3.42 -7.20 5.51
CA SER A 74 -2.45 -8.13 6.10
C SER A 74 -2.06 -9.25 5.14
N ASP A 75 -3.01 -9.80 4.36
CA ASP A 75 -2.72 -10.80 3.33
C ASP A 75 -1.82 -10.22 2.24
N LEU A 76 -2.09 -9.00 1.78
CA LEU A 76 -1.29 -8.33 0.77
C LEU A 76 0.14 -8.09 1.26
N GLU A 77 0.30 -7.47 2.43
CA GLU A 77 1.60 -7.16 3.03
C GLU A 77 2.41 -8.43 3.32
N SER A 78 1.75 -9.47 3.84
CA SER A 78 2.39 -10.77 4.07
C SER A 78 2.79 -11.43 2.76
N THR A 79 1.98 -11.30 1.71
CA THR A 79 2.34 -11.83 0.40
C THR A 79 3.58 -11.14 -0.18
N PHE A 80 3.69 -9.81 -0.05
CA PHE A 80 4.90 -9.07 -0.44
C PHE A 80 6.15 -9.57 0.29
N ARG A 81 6.04 -9.75 1.60
CA ARG A 81 7.14 -10.26 2.43
C ARG A 81 7.50 -11.70 2.07
N ASP A 82 6.53 -12.60 2.11
CA ASP A 82 6.78 -14.03 2.14
C ASP A 82 7.06 -14.58 0.73
N ARG A 83 6.42 -14.05 -0.32
CA ARG A 83 6.70 -14.45 -1.71
C ARG A 83 7.86 -13.68 -2.33
N PHE A 84 7.94 -12.37 -2.12
CA PHE A 84 8.86 -11.51 -2.87
C PHE A 84 10.05 -10.99 -2.04
N GLY A 85 10.02 -11.10 -0.71
CA GLY A 85 11.07 -10.55 0.16
C GLY A 85 11.01 -9.03 0.27
N LEU A 86 9.85 -8.44 0.01
CA LEU A 86 9.62 -7.01 0.00
C LEU A 86 8.84 -6.59 1.24
N ALA A 87 9.35 -5.59 1.95
CA ALA A 87 8.61 -4.96 3.03
C ALA A 87 7.69 -3.89 2.47
N ALA A 88 6.40 -4.18 2.45
CA ALA A 88 5.37 -3.26 2.00
C ALA A 88 4.46 -2.85 3.15
N GLN A 89 4.01 -1.60 3.13
CA GLN A 89 3.00 -1.07 4.04
C GLN A 89 1.91 -0.37 3.22
N VAL A 90 0.65 -0.69 3.50
CA VAL A 90 -0.50 0.01 2.95
C VAL A 90 -0.84 1.21 3.83
N PHE A 91 -1.21 2.31 3.18
CA PHE A 91 -1.74 3.51 3.82
C PHE A 91 -3.07 3.86 3.18
N ARG A 92 -3.99 4.39 3.99
CA ARG A 92 -5.31 4.86 3.55
C ARG A 92 -5.39 6.37 3.63
N ARG A 93 -6.02 6.99 2.63
CA ARG A 93 -6.31 8.42 2.63
C ARG A 93 -7.41 8.73 3.64
N SER A 94 -7.20 9.76 4.45
CA SER A 94 -8.19 10.27 5.41
C SER A 94 -8.20 11.80 5.31
N GLY A 95 -9.05 12.33 4.41
CA GLY A 95 -9.01 13.73 4.03
C GLY A 95 -7.72 14.08 3.28
N ASN A 96 -6.88 14.91 3.91
CA ASN A 96 -5.60 15.40 3.36
C ASN A 96 -4.37 14.65 3.88
N ILE A 97 -4.55 13.66 4.76
CA ILE A 97 -3.45 12.87 5.32
C ILE A 97 -3.54 11.40 4.86
N TRP A 98 -2.39 10.72 4.89
CA TRP A 98 -2.27 9.28 4.69
C TRP A 98 -2.02 8.61 6.04
N LEU A 99 -2.87 7.68 6.42
CA LEU A 99 -2.79 6.95 7.69
C LEU A 99 -2.32 5.52 7.44
N GLU A 100 -1.44 5.02 8.30
CA GLU A 100 -1.11 3.60 8.34
C GLU A 100 -2.36 2.77 8.63
N THR A 101 -2.43 1.61 8.01
CA THR A 101 -3.54 0.67 8.19
C THR A 101 -3.24 -0.41 9.24
N THR A 102 -2.18 -0.27 10.03
CA THR A 102 -1.71 -1.29 11.00
C THR A 102 -2.81 -1.79 11.94
N ILE A 103 -3.66 -0.90 12.44
CA ILE A 103 -4.78 -1.25 13.34
C ILE A 103 -5.95 -1.90 12.58
N THR A 104 -6.14 -1.54 11.31
CA THR A 104 -7.26 -2.01 10.47
C THR A 104 -6.77 -2.94 9.36
N ASN A 105 -5.64 -3.62 9.55
CA ASN A 105 -5.04 -4.43 8.49
C ASN A 105 -5.82 -5.72 8.19
N GLY A 106 -6.72 -6.13 9.09
CA GLY A 106 -7.70 -7.18 8.85
C GLY A 106 -8.85 -6.78 7.94
N TRP A 107 -8.97 -5.49 7.57
CA TRP A 107 -9.97 -5.07 6.58
C TRP A 107 -9.48 -5.39 5.17
N THR A 108 -10.45 -5.69 4.31
CA THR A 108 -10.21 -5.90 2.88
C THR A 108 -9.72 -4.62 2.20
N LEU A 109 -8.98 -4.77 1.10
CA LEU A 109 -8.55 -3.63 0.27
C LEU A 109 -9.75 -2.80 -0.17
N LYS A 110 -10.86 -3.44 -0.52
CA LYS A 110 -12.10 -2.74 -0.87
C LYS A 110 -12.65 -1.92 0.29
N GLN A 111 -12.80 -2.53 1.48
CA GLN A 111 -13.30 -1.80 2.67
C GLN A 111 -12.42 -0.59 3.01
N GLN A 112 -11.10 -0.75 2.96
CA GLN A 112 -10.18 0.35 3.24
C GLN A 112 -10.29 1.46 2.18
N ASN A 113 -10.37 1.10 0.90
CA ASN A 113 -10.49 2.06 -0.18
C ASN A 113 -11.82 2.83 -0.11
N ASP A 114 -12.94 2.12 0.12
CA ASP A 114 -14.27 2.70 0.25
C ASP A 114 -14.33 3.66 1.46
N HIS A 115 -13.77 3.26 2.59
CA HIS A 115 -13.71 4.13 3.77
C HIS A 115 -12.82 5.36 3.55
N GLY A 116 -11.71 5.21 2.82
CA GLY A 116 -10.89 6.36 2.40
C GLY A 116 -11.66 7.33 1.49
N ARG A 117 -12.47 6.79 0.58
CA ARG A 117 -13.37 7.57 -0.28
C ARG A 117 -14.38 8.37 0.52
N GLU A 118 -15.09 7.72 1.44
CA GLU A 118 -16.13 8.34 2.27
C GLU A 118 -15.60 9.52 3.09
N ILE A 119 -14.45 9.35 3.75
CA ILE A 119 -13.82 10.43 4.52
C ILE A 119 -13.38 11.58 3.60
N THR A 120 -12.74 11.26 2.48
CA THR A 120 -12.27 12.30 1.55
C THR A 120 -13.42 13.08 0.92
N ILE A 121 -14.57 12.45 0.65
CA ILE A 121 -15.75 13.15 0.13
C ILE A 121 -16.42 13.99 1.21
N SER A 122 -16.63 13.44 2.42
CA SER A 122 -17.32 14.15 3.52
C SER A 122 -16.57 15.38 4.05
N LEU A 123 -15.25 15.47 3.81
CA LEU A 123 -14.42 16.62 4.17
C LEU A 123 -14.32 17.68 3.06
N ARG A 124 -15.00 17.52 1.91
CA ARG A 124 -15.07 18.57 0.90
C ARG A 124 -15.93 19.74 1.40
N PRO A 125 -15.47 20.99 1.32
CA PRO A 125 -16.21 22.16 1.79
C PRO A 125 -17.63 22.27 1.23
N ASP A 126 -17.81 21.91 -0.05
CA ASP A 126 -19.09 22.03 -0.76
C ASP A 126 -20.16 21.06 -0.23
N SER A 127 -19.78 19.97 0.44
CA SER A 127 -20.71 18.97 0.95
C SER A 127 -21.37 19.33 2.28
N ARG A 128 -21.01 20.47 2.89
CA ARG A 128 -21.55 20.93 4.18
C ARG A 128 -22.65 22.00 4.08
N ASN A 129 -23.00 22.46 2.87
CA ASN A 129 -23.90 23.60 2.67
C ASN A 129 -25.28 23.28 2.04
N GLU A 130 -25.72 22.01 2.01
CA GLU A 130 -27.08 21.66 1.50
C GLU A 130 -28.10 21.31 2.59
N ILE A 131 -27.83 21.64 3.86
CA ILE A 131 -28.83 21.52 4.92
C ILE A 131 -28.79 22.74 5.84
N MET A 132 -29.41 23.83 5.38
CA MET A 132 -30.27 24.76 6.14
C MET A 132 -30.71 25.93 5.26
#